data_AF-Q0AMY9-F1
#
_entry.id   AF-Q0AMY9-F1
#
_cell.length_a   1.000
_cell.length_b   1.000
_cell.length_c   1.000
_cell.angle_alpha   90.00
_cell.angle_beta   90.00
_cell.angle_gamma   90.00
#
_symmetry.space_group_name_H-M   'P 1'
#
loop_
_entity.id
_entity.type
_entity.pdbx_description
1 polymer ?
#
loop_
_entity_poly.entity_id
_entity_poly.type
_entity_poly.pdbx_seq_one_letter_code
_entity_poly.pdbx_strand_id
1 'polypeptide(L)'
;MIELQKPSTKPRDFTAYRIREYTALVEALVAARQRLASGPEILSLVNELVIVTEEILDFTDSCGEAGKARACCAEAEHFMAGLIEHAEAIRAANGAFGSRFIDFIQHMPIEAPRRAA
;
A
#
# COMPACT_ATOMS: atom_id res chain seq x y z
N MET A 1 -6.13 13.00 15.93
CA MET A 1 -5.94 13.46 14.53
C MET A 1 -4.44 13.53 14.29
N ILE A 2 -3.88 12.66 13.47
CA ILE A 2 -2.48 12.78 13.04
C ILE A 2 -2.50 13.74 11.85
N GLU A 3 -2.04 14.98 12.03
CA GLU A 3 -1.80 15.89 10.92
C GLU A 3 -0.58 15.39 10.13
N LEU A 4 -0.85 14.64 9.06
CA LEU A 4 0.15 14.28 8.07
C LEU A 4 0.43 15.53 7.23
N GLN A 5 1.61 16.15 7.43
CA GLN A 5 2.07 17.28 6.61
C GLN A 5 2.11 16.88 5.12
N LYS A 6 1.62 17.77 4.23
CA LYS A 6 1.64 17.55 2.78
C LYS A 6 3.05 17.18 2.30
N PRO A 7 3.19 16.17 1.42
CA PRO A 7 4.50 15.70 0.98
C PRO A 7 5.26 16.77 0.19
N SER A 8 6.57 16.82 0.42
CA SER A 8 7.55 17.54 -0.40
C SER A 8 7.61 16.90 -1.80
N THR A 9 7.84 17.70 -2.84
CA THR A 9 8.01 17.22 -4.23
C THR A 9 9.31 16.45 -4.43
N LYS A 10 10.18 16.37 -3.42
CA LYS A 10 11.41 15.58 -3.48
C LYS A 10 11.07 14.10 -3.43
N PRO A 11 11.67 13.28 -4.32
CA PRO A 11 11.31 11.88 -4.43
C PRO A 11 11.33 11.07 -3.15
N ARG A 12 12.40 11.23 -2.39
CA ARG A 12 12.60 10.54 -1.13
C ARG A 12 11.55 10.91 -0.07
N ASP A 13 11.14 12.16 -0.02
CA ASP A 13 10.19 12.64 0.98
C ASP A 13 8.78 12.15 0.65
N PHE A 14 8.43 12.11 -0.63
CA PHE A 14 7.16 11.56 -1.12
C PHE A 14 7.04 10.06 -0.82
N THR A 15 8.04 9.25 -1.22
CA THR A 15 8.02 7.81 -0.97
C THR A 15 8.00 7.51 0.53
N ALA A 16 8.81 8.19 1.33
CA ALA A 16 8.81 7.99 2.79
C ALA A 16 7.48 8.41 3.44
N TYR A 17 6.84 9.46 2.93
CA TYR A 17 5.52 9.90 3.37
C TYR A 17 4.46 8.83 3.04
N ARG A 18 4.40 8.37 1.79
CA ARG A 18 3.43 7.37 1.35
C ARG A 18 3.63 6.01 2.02
N ILE A 19 4.87 5.60 2.29
CA ILE A 19 5.14 4.38 3.10
C ILE A 19 4.55 4.50 4.50
N ARG A 20 4.59 5.69 5.14
CA ARG A 20 3.94 5.87 6.46
C ARG A 20 2.42 5.77 6.37
N GLU A 21 1.84 6.32 5.31
CA GLU A 21 0.41 6.22 5.04
C GLU A 21 0.00 4.77 4.79
N TYR A 22 0.79 4.02 4.01
CA TYR A 22 0.62 2.58 3.84
C TYR A 22 0.63 1.84 5.18
N THR A 23 1.64 2.07 6.03
CA THR A 23 1.72 1.45 7.36
C THR A 23 0.50 1.79 8.22
N ALA A 24 0.06 3.05 8.21
CA ALA A 24 -1.12 3.48 8.95
C ALA A 24 -2.41 2.79 8.45
N LEU A 25 -2.54 2.58 7.14
CA LEU A 25 -3.67 1.85 6.54
C LEU A 25 -3.64 0.36 6.92
N VAL A 26 -2.47 -0.28 6.94
CA VAL A 26 -2.33 -1.66 7.41
C VAL A 26 -2.73 -1.78 8.89
N GLU A 27 -2.26 -0.87 9.75
CA GLU A 27 -2.66 -0.82 11.16
C GLU A 27 -4.17 -0.59 11.32
N ALA A 28 -4.75 0.30 10.51
CA ALA A 28 -6.18 0.57 10.51
C ALA A 28 -6.99 -0.66 10.09
N LEU A 29 -6.54 -1.43 9.08
CA LEU A 29 -7.17 -2.69 8.68
C LEU A 29 -7.10 -3.76 9.77
N VAL A 30 -5.95 -3.90 10.44
CA VAL A 30 -5.80 -4.81 11.58
C VAL A 30 -6.74 -4.42 12.72
N ALA A 31 -6.79 -3.14 13.08
CA ALA A 31 -7.70 -2.64 14.11
C ALA A 31 -9.17 -2.81 13.71
N ALA A 32 -9.53 -2.52 12.45
CA ALA A 32 -10.86 -2.71 11.90
C ALA A 32 -11.32 -4.17 12.02
N ARG A 33 -10.43 -5.12 11.72
CA ARG A 33 -10.71 -6.55 11.92
C ARG A 33 -10.95 -6.89 13.39
N GLN A 34 -10.12 -6.41 14.30
CA GLN A 34 -10.23 -6.70 15.74
C GLN A 34 -11.54 -6.19 16.35
N ARG A 35 -12.03 -5.04 15.91
CA ARG A 35 -13.30 -4.46 16.38
C ARG A 35 -14.53 -4.86 15.55
N LEU A 36 -14.38 -5.77 14.58
CA LEU A 36 -15.45 -6.20 13.68
C LEU A 36 -16.12 -5.02 12.95
N ALA A 37 -15.28 -4.17 12.35
CA ALA A 37 -15.71 -3.03 11.54
C ALA A 37 -16.71 -3.44 10.44
N SER A 38 -17.52 -2.47 10.02
CA SER A 38 -18.50 -2.71 8.96
C SER A 38 -17.82 -3.00 7.61
N GLY A 39 -18.49 -3.77 6.77
CA GLY A 39 -18.03 -4.06 5.40
C GLY A 39 -17.64 -2.80 4.62
N PRO A 40 -18.50 -1.76 4.53
CA PRO A 40 -18.18 -0.51 3.83
C PRO A 40 -16.91 0.18 4.32
N GLU A 41 -16.67 0.18 5.63
CA GLU A 41 -15.46 0.75 6.22
C GLU A 41 -14.21 -0.01 5.80
N ILE A 42 -14.26 -1.35 5.82
CA ILE A 42 -13.16 -2.18 5.32
C ILE A 42 -12.91 -1.94 3.83
N LEU A 43 -13.97 -1.84 3.02
CA LEU A 43 -13.84 -1.58 1.58
C LEU A 43 -13.20 -0.22 1.30
N SER A 44 -13.49 0.81 2.11
CA SER A 44 -12.82 2.11 2.03
C SER A 44 -11.32 1.97 2.29
N LEU A 45 -10.94 1.32 3.39
CA LEU A 45 -9.54 1.11 3.77
C LEU A 45 -8.77 0.30 2.72
N VAL A 46 -9.39 -0.74 2.16
CA VAL A 46 -8.78 -1.55 1.09
C VAL A 46 -8.59 -0.72 -0.19
N ASN A 47 -9.56 0.12 -0.57
CA ASN A 47 -9.40 1.00 -1.72
C ASN A 47 -8.26 2.01 -1.52
N GLU A 48 -8.20 2.65 -0.36
CA GLU A 48 -7.11 3.58 -0.02
C GLU A 48 -5.75 2.89 -0.04
N LEU A 49 -5.67 1.65 0.47
CA LEU A 49 -4.44 0.86 0.44
C LEU A 49 -3.97 0.58 -0.99
N VAL A 50 -4.88 0.20 -1.90
CA VAL A 50 -4.56 -0.03 -3.32
C VAL A 50 -4.00 1.24 -3.95
N ILE A 51 -4.67 2.38 -3.75
CA ILE A 51 -4.26 3.68 -4.31
C ILE A 51 -2.87 4.07 -3.80
N VAL A 52 -2.66 4.03 -2.49
CA VAL A 52 -1.36 4.40 -1.90
C VAL A 52 -0.25 3.48 -2.40
N THR A 53 -0.52 2.17 -2.56
CA THR A 53 0.47 1.23 -3.09
C THR A 53 0.82 1.54 -4.54
N GLU A 54 -0.19 1.80 -5.38
CA GLU A 54 -0.01 2.19 -6.77
C GLU A 54 0.84 3.46 -6.89
N GLU A 55 0.53 4.48 -6.09
CA GLU A 55 1.30 5.73 -6.08
C GLU A 55 2.75 5.57 -5.61
N ILE A 56 3.02 4.69 -4.64
CA ILE A 56 4.40 4.41 -4.21
C ILE A 56 5.19 3.78 -5.36
N LEU A 57 4.56 2.85 -6.09
CA LEU A 57 5.19 2.14 -7.20
C LEU A 57 5.39 3.04 -8.42
N ASP A 58 4.35 3.76 -8.83
CA ASP A 58 4.41 4.73 -9.95
C ASP A 58 5.43 5.85 -9.68
N PHE A 59 5.52 6.31 -8.43
CA PHE A 59 6.46 7.34 -8.07
C PHE A 59 7.92 6.83 -8.07
N THR A 60 8.13 5.58 -7.64
CA THR A 60 9.43 4.92 -7.74
C THR A 60 9.86 4.76 -9.20
N ASP A 61 8.91 4.48 -10.10
CA ASP A 61 9.13 4.41 -11.55
C ASP A 61 9.57 5.73 -12.18
N SER A 62 9.10 6.86 -11.65
CA SER A 62 9.37 8.18 -12.23
C SER A 62 10.70 8.82 -11.77
N CYS A 63 11.32 8.33 -10.70
CA CYS A 63 12.45 9.00 -10.04
C CYS A 63 13.84 8.39 -10.29
N GLY A 64 13.92 7.28 -11.04
CA GLY A 64 15.18 6.67 -11.45
C GLY A 64 14.99 5.87 -12.74
N GLU A 65 15.22 6.52 -13.89
CA GLU A 65 15.06 5.97 -15.23
C GLU A 65 13.62 5.48 -15.53
N ALA A 66 12.72 6.45 -15.79
CA ALA A 66 11.39 6.22 -16.34
C ALA A 66 11.42 5.17 -17.47
N GLY A 67 10.98 3.95 -17.16
CA GLY A 67 10.98 2.82 -18.09
C GLY A 67 11.77 1.58 -17.65
N LYS A 68 12.61 1.65 -16.61
CA LYS A 68 13.27 0.44 -16.07
C LYS A 68 12.62 -0.10 -14.80
N ALA A 69 12.08 0.71 -13.89
CA ALA A 69 11.62 0.21 -12.60
C ALA A 69 10.33 -0.65 -12.66
N ARG A 70 9.35 -0.34 -13.53
CA ARG A 70 8.21 -1.24 -13.82
C ARG A 70 8.67 -2.61 -14.33
N ALA A 71 9.73 -2.63 -15.14
CA ALA A 71 10.35 -3.84 -15.67
C ALA A 71 11.40 -4.48 -14.73
N CYS A 72 11.86 -3.80 -13.67
CA CYS A 72 12.98 -4.23 -12.82
C CYS A 72 12.52 -4.92 -11.53
N CYS A 73 11.27 -4.69 -11.09
CA CYS A 73 10.74 -5.33 -9.89
C CYS A 73 9.52 -6.18 -10.22
N ALA A 74 9.73 -7.36 -10.83
CA ALA A 74 8.68 -8.37 -11.02
C ALA A 74 7.94 -8.69 -9.70
N GLU A 75 8.62 -8.53 -8.56
CA GLU A 75 8.05 -8.66 -7.22
C GLU A 75 7.01 -7.58 -6.91
N ALA A 76 7.21 -6.34 -7.37
CA ALA A 76 6.24 -5.26 -7.21
C ALA A 76 5.00 -5.45 -8.10
N GLU A 77 5.18 -5.91 -9.34
CA GLU A 77 4.06 -6.25 -10.22
C GLU A 77 3.25 -7.43 -9.67
N HIS A 78 3.92 -8.49 -9.21
CA HIS A 78 3.27 -9.62 -8.54
C HIS A 78 2.55 -9.18 -7.26
N PHE A 79 3.15 -8.27 -6.48
CA PHE A 79 2.51 -7.72 -5.30
C PHE A 79 1.24 -6.93 -5.64
N MET A 80 1.28 -6.06 -6.65
CA MET A 80 0.07 -5.33 -7.07
C MET A 80 -1.01 -6.25 -7.61
N ALA A 81 -0.64 -7.24 -8.42
CA ALA A 81 -1.60 -8.23 -8.91
C ALA A 81 -2.26 -8.99 -7.76
N GLY A 82 -1.47 -9.47 -6.79
CA GLY A 82 -1.99 -10.14 -5.59
C GLY A 82 -2.82 -9.22 -4.69
N LEU A 83 -2.44 -7.94 -4.58
CA LEU A 83 -3.21 -6.95 -3.83
C LEU A 83 -4.58 -6.71 -4.47
N ILE A 84 -4.63 -6.59 -5.79
CA ILE A 84 -5.87 -6.44 -6.55
C ILE A 84 -6.75 -7.69 -6.41
N GLU A 85 -6.18 -8.89 -6.57
CA GLU A 85 -6.91 -10.16 -6.40
C GLU A 85 -7.54 -10.25 -5.00
N HIS A 86 -6.76 -9.92 -3.96
CA HIS A 86 -7.27 -9.87 -2.61
C HIS A 86 -8.36 -8.80 -2.44
N ALA A 87 -8.16 -7.60 -2.96
CA ALA A 87 -9.15 -6.51 -2.87
C ALA A 87 -10.48 -6.90 -3.53
N GLU A 88 -10.43 -7.57 -4.69
CA GLU A 88 -11.61 -8.08 -5.37
C GLU A 88 -12.34 -9.17 -4.57
N ALA A 89 -11.59 -10.11 -4.00
CA ALA A 89 -12.16 -11.12 -3.11
C ALA A 89 -12.86 -10.49 -1.88
N ILE A 90 -12.26 -9.44 -1.31
CA ILE A 90 -12.84 -8.72 -0.17
C ILE A 90 -14.09 -7.95 -0.58
N ARG A 91 -14.10 -7.32 -1.76
CA ARG A 91 -15.29 -6.67 -2.34
C ARG A 91 -16.43 -7.68 -2.54
N ALA A 92 -16.12 -8.83 -3.14
CA ALA A 92 -17.10 -9.90 -3.35
C ALA A 92 -17.65 -10.45 -2.02
N ALA A 93 -16.83 -10.48 -0.97
CA ALA A 93 -17.21 -10.90 0.37
C ALA A 93 -17.77 -9.76 1.25
N ASN A 94 -18.10 -8.61 0.66
CA ASN A 94 -18.66 -7.44 1.34
C ASN A 94 -17.83 -6.97 2.55
N GLY A 95 -16.50 -6.92 2.38
CA GLY A 95 -15.56 -6.46 3.41
C GLY A 95 -15.09 -7.56 4.38
N ALA A 96 -15.47 -8.83 4.17
CA ALA A 96 -14.89 -9.92 4.95
C ALA A 96 -13.47 -10.26 4.44
N PHE A 97 -12.50 -10.33 5.35
CA PHE A 97 -11.13 -10.77 5.05
C PHE A 97 -10.49 -11.52 6.21
N GLY A 98 -9.52 -12.38 5.90
CA GLY A 98 -8.81 -13.23 6.86
C GLY A 98 -7.38 -12.76 7.15
N SER A 99 -6.66 -13.53 7.97
CA SER A 99 -5.24 -13.28 8.27
C SER A 99 -4.38 -13.30 7.01
N ARG A 100 -4.71 -14.16 6.02
CA ARG A 100 -3.95 -14.26 4.76
C ARG A 100 -3.78 -12.90 4.04
N PHE A 101 -4.81 -12.05 4.06
CA PHE A 101 -4.70 -10.72 3.46
C PHE A 101 -3.76 -9.81 4.26
N ILE A 102 -3.86 -9.83 5.59
CA ILE A 102 -2.96 -9.07 6.47
C ILE A 102 -1.52 -9.54 6.33
N ASP A 103 -1.31 -10.86 6.34
CA ASP A 103 0.01 -11.46 6.16
C ASP A 103 0.58 -11.03 4.79
N PHE A 104 -0.24 -11.04 3.73
CA PHE A 104 0.17 -10.60 2.40
C PHE A 104 0.64 -9.13 2.37
N ILE A 105 -0.18 -8.19 2.86
CA ILE A 105 0.14 -6.75 2.82
C ILE A 105 1.29 -6.36 3.77
N GLN A 106 1.55 -7.15 4.82
CA GLN A 106 2.72 -6.92 5.68
C GLN A 106 4.06 -7.25 4.98
N HIS A 107 4.04 -8.03 3.90
CA HIS A 107 5.22 -8.37 3.10
C HIS A 107 5.34 -7.46 1.87
N MET A 108 5.08 -6.16 2.03
CA MET A 108 5.27 -5.18 0.97
C MET A 108 6.74 -5.19 0.48
N PRO A 109 7.02 -5.39 -0.82
CA PRO A 109 8.39 -5.53 -1.33
C PRO A 109 9.16 -4.21 -1.42
N ILE A 110 8.57 -3.08 -1.00
CA ILE A 110 9.15 -1.76 -1.20
C ILE A 110 10.05 -1.39 -0.01
N GLU A 111 11.36 -1.52 -0.19
CA GLU A 111 12.32 -0.90 0.72
C GLU A 111 12.37 0.62 0.50
N ALA A 112 12.22 1.41 1.57
CA ALA A 112 12.54 2.84 1.49
C ALA A 112 14.00 3.01 1.04
N PRO A 113 14.33 3.96 0.15
CA PRO A 113 15.69 4.11 -0.37
C PRO A 113 16.68 4.28 0.79
N ARG A 114 17.51 3.26 1.03
CA ARG A 114 18.56 3.29 2.05
C ARG A 114 19.51 4.44 1.70
N ARG A 115 19.86 5.26 2.69
CA ARG A 115 20.92 6.27 2.53
C ARG A 115 22.16 5.55 2.00
N ALA A 116 22.56 5.82 0.76
CA ALA A 116 23.98 5.79 0.44
C ALA A 116 24.61 6.87 1.32
N ALA A 117 25.30 6.43 2.38
CA ALA A 117 26.09 7.28 3.27
C ALA A 117 27.40 7.64 2.57
#